data_AF-A0A0F9K0V4-F1
#
_entry.id   AF-A0A0F9K0V4-F1
#
_cell.length_a   1.000
_cell.length_b   1.000
_cell.length_c   1.000
_cell.angle_alpha   90.00
_cell.angle_beta   90.00
_cell.angle_gamma   90.00
#
_symmetry.space_group_name_H-M   'P 1'
#
loop_
_entity.id
_entity.type
_entity.pdbx_description
1 polymer ?
#
loop_
_entity_poly.entity_id
_entity_poly.type
_entity_poly.pdbx_seq_one_letter_code
_entity_poly.pdbx_strand_id
1 'polypeptide(L)'
;MNISKLFDKPKVIGIVGNANSAKSNLIYWILDELNKDFKFKVYVYGLRCPVSNTISVHSVEEIEQIKDSILIVDEMTSLFDLDNRKVKAQIENTIRLIFHNNNILLICGLGENFKKFLSAKLTAVIFKKVTIADLINGSTVKNIVMAYKGNERGQSILNLGLGKAIIFDGLHYNKVNVPYLSQYDSKKGNCAILVPKNVQK
;
A
#
# COMPACT_ATOMS: atom_id res chain seq x y z
N MET A 1 10.71 -14.54 -3.35
CA MET A 1 10.17 -13.98 -4.61
C MET A 1 10.91 -12.69 -4.93
N ASN A 2 11.31 -12.48 -6.18
CA ASN A 2 11.81 -11.18 -6.64
C ASN A 2 10.61 -10.22 -6.75
N ILE A 3 10.70 -9.04 -6.12
CA ILE A 3 9.62 -8.04 -6.07
C ILE A 3 9.18 -7.59 -7.47
N SER A 4 10.10 -7.59 -8.44
CA SER A 4 9.83 -7.23 -9.84
C SER A 4 8.76 -8.11 -10.49
N LYS A 5 8.63 -9.38 -10.11
CA LYS A 5 7.56 -10.27 -10.60
C LYS A 5 6.16 -9.80 -10.18
N LEU A 6 6.06 -9.00 -9.12
CA LEU A 6 4.78 -8.41 -8.72
C LEU A 6 4.36 -7.29 -9.68
N PHE A 7 5.32 -6.68 -10.40
CA PHE A 7 5.13 -5.51 -11.26
C PHE A 7 5.28 -5.83 -12.76
N ASP A 8 4.93 -7.05 -13.18
CA ASP A 8 5.13 -7.57 -14.54
C ASP A 8 4.04 -7.18 -15.55
N LYS A 9 2.82 -6.89 -15.09
CA LYS A 9 1.65 -6.61 -15.93
C LYS A 9 0.64 -5.71 -15.23
N PRO A 10 -0.28 -5.07 -15.98
CA PRO A 10 -1.31 -4.20 -15.42
C PRO A 10 -2.14 -4.90 -14.36
N LYS A 11 -2.16 -4.31 -13.16
CA LYS A 11 -2.81 -4.92 -12.01
C LYS A 11 -3.02 -3.93 -10.87
N VAL A 12 -3.86 -4.32 -9.90
CA VAL A 12 -4.09 -3.54 -8.66
C VAL A 12 -3.52 -4.31 -7.47
N ILE A 13 -2.66 -3.66 -6.69
CA ILE A 13 -1.94 -4.22 -5.55
C ILE A 13 -2.33 -3.42 -4.30
N GLY A 14 -2.77 -4.12 -3.24
CA GLY A 14 -3.08 -3.48 -1.96
C GLY A 14 -1.99 -3.67 -0.92
N ILE A 15 -1.46 -2.60 -0.35
CA ILE A 15 -0.65 -2.62 0.87
C ILE A 15 -1.57 -2.40 2.07
N VAL A 16 -1.66 -3.41 2.94
CA VAL A 16 -2.57 -3.42 4.10
C VAL A 16 -1.76 -3.53 5.38
N GLY A 17 -2.01 -2.62 6.31
CA GLY A 17 -1.30 -2.59 7.58
C GLY A 17 -1.87 -1.58 8.55
N ASN A 18 -1.71 -1.84 9.85
CA ASN A 18 -2.08 -0.91 10.91
C ASN A 18 -1.30 0.42 10.80
N ALA A 19 -1.72 1.43 11.56
CA ALA A 19 -0.90 2.61 11.79
C ALA A 19 0.49 2.21 12.32
N ASN A 20 1.53 2.93 11.89
CA ASN A 20 2.92 2.72 12.31
C ASN A 20 3.49 1.31 12.01
N SER A 21 2.93 0.59 11.02
CA SER A 21 3.44 -0.71 10.57
C SER A 21 4.50 -0.62 9.46
N ALA A 22 5.08 0.57 9.24
CA ALA A 22 6.08 0.83 8.19
C ALA A 22 5.60 0.59 6.75
N LYS A 23 4.35 0.96 6.42
CA LYS A 23 3.80 0.86 5.06
C LYS A 23 4.49 1.81 4.06
N SER A 24 4.65 3.08 4.39
CA SER A 24 5.34 4.03 3.50
C SER A 24 6.81 3.62 3.26
N ASN A 25 7.51 3.10 4.28
CA ASN A 25 8.85 2.53 4.11
C ASN A 25 8.86 1.34 3.13
N LEU A 26 7.83 0.49 3.15
CA LEU A 26 7.68 -0.59 2.18
C LEU A 26 7.53 -0.03 0.75
N ILE A 27 6.77 1.05 0.56
CA ILE A 27 6.63 1.70 -0.76
C ILE A 27 7.99 2.21 -1.26
N TYR A 28 8.73 2.93 -0.43
CA TYR A 28 10.05 3.42 -0.81
C TYR A 28 11.02 2.29 -1.15
N TRP A 29 11.01 1.20 -0.35
CA TRP A 29 11.83 0.03 -0.64
C TRP A 29 11.45 -0.65 -1.96
N ILE A 30 10.16 -0.77 -2.27
CA ILE A 30 9.70 -1.30 -3.56
C ILE A 30 10.26 -0.44 -4.71
N LEU A 31 10.19 0.89 -4.61
CA LEU A 31 10.70 1.80 -5.63
C LEU A 31 12.22 1.67 -5.79
N ASP A 32 12.98 1.66 -4.68
CA ASP A 32 14.43 1.49 -4.71
C ASP A 32 14.83 0.15 -5.35
N GLU A 33 14.15 -0.95 -5.03
CA GLU A 33 14.44 -2.26 -5.65
C GLU A 33 14.12 -2.28 -7.14
N LEU A 34 12.98 -1.72 -7.57
CA LEU A 34 12.63 -1.68 -8.99
C LEU A 34 13.57 -0.79 -9.80
N ASN A 35 14.01 0.34 -9.24
CA ASN A 35 14.93 1.28 -9.92
C ASN A 35 16.33 0.72 -10.16
N LYS A 36 16.74 -0.35 -9.45
CA LYS A 36 18.05 -1.01 -9.69
C LYS A 36 18.11 -1.65 -11.07
N ASP A 37 17.01 -2.26 -11.50
CA ASP A 37 16.98 -3.16 -12.65
C ASP A 37 16.11 -2.62 -13.81
N PHE A 38 15.23 -1.64 -13.56
CA PHE A 38 14.21 -1.22 -14.52
C PHE A 38 14.12 0.31 -14.69
N LYS A 39 13.74 0.74 -15.90
CA LYS A 39 13.31 2.11 -16.19
C LYS A 39 11.80 2.14 -16.39
N PHE A 40 11.10 3.01 -15.67
CA PHE A 40 9.65 3.12 -15.71
C PHE A 40 9.21 4.51 -15.26
N LYS A 41 7.96 4.87 -15.58
CA LYS A 41 7.33 6.09 -15.08
C LYS A 41 6.59 5.78 -13.78
N VAL A 42 6.74 6.65 -12.79
CA VAL A 42 6.04 6.53 -11.51
C VAL A 42 5.26 7.80 -11.24
N TYR A 43 3.97 7.64 -10.95
CA TYR A 43 3.14 8.72 -10.45
C TYR A 43 2.73 8.45 -9.02
N VAL A 44 2.76 9.47 -8.17
CA VAL A 44 2.58 9.32 -6.73
C VAL A 44 1.56 10.30 -6.18
N TYR A 45 0.69 9.78 -5.32
CA TYR A 45 -0.26 10.54 -4.52
C TYR A 45 0.02 10.31 -3.03
N GLY A 46 0.23 11.39 -2.27
CA GLY A 46 0.35 11.36 -0.82
C GLY A 46 1.72 10.93 -0.24
N LEU A 47 2.73 10.62 -1.09
CA LEU A 47 4.08 10.36 -0.59
C LEU A 47 4.76 11.65 -0.12
N ARG A 48 5.32 11.61 1.09
CA ARG A 48 5.90 12.79 1.77
C ARG A 48 7.34 13.09 1.37
N CYS A 49 8.13 12.05 1.09
CA CYS A 49 9.53 12.21 0.73
C CYS A 49 9.64 12.13 -0.79
N PRO A 50 10.33 13.09 -1.44
CA PRO A 50 10.57 13.00 -2.88
C PRO A 50 11.42 11.77 -3.17
N VAL A 51 11.05 11.03 -4.21
CA VAL A 51 11.83 9.93 -4.77
C VAL A 51 12.24 10.38 -6.16
N SER A 52 13.48 10.11 -6.57
CA SER A 52 13.95 10.45 -7.90
C SER A 52 13.04 9.83 -8.97
N ASN A 53 12.70 10.61 -10.00
CA ASN A 53 11.89 10.17 -11.15
C ASN A 53 10.42 9.86 -10.84
N THR A 54 9.86 10.40 -9.75
CA THR A 54 8.41 10.36 -9.51
C THR A 54 7.73 11.66 -9.93
N ILE A 55 6.49 11.54 -10.40
CA ILE A 55 5.63 12.66 -10.79
C ILE A 55 4.45 12.71 -9.82
N SER A 56 4.23 13.84 -9.16
CA SER A 56 3.08 13.98 -8.27
C SER A 56 1.78 14.05 -9.06
N VAL A 57 0.75 13.38 -8.57
CA VAL A 57 -0.65 13.52 -9.03
C VAL A 57 -1.51 14.01 -7.87
N HIS A 58 -2.56 14.73 -8.20
CA HIS A 58 -3.40 15.45 -7.24
C HIS A 58 -4.89 15.12 -7.34
N SER A 59 -5.32 14.48 -8.43
CA SER A 59 -6.73 14.14 -8.64
C SER A 59 -6.96 12.78 -9.31
N VAL A 60 -8.20 12.30 -9.28
CA VAL A 60 -8.63 11.07 -9.95
C VAL A 60 -8.60 11.26 -11.47
N GLU A 61 -8.96 12.45 -11.95
CA GLU A 61 -8.99 12.78 -13.38
C GLU A 61 -7.60 12.72 -14.01
N GLU A 62 -6.55 13.13 -13.29
CA GLU A 62 -5.16 12.97 -13.73
C GLU A 62 -4.79 11.49 -13.86
N ILE A 63 -5.19 10.67 -12.88
CA ILE A 63 -4.93 9.23 -12.86
C ILE A 63 -5.57 8.52 -14.05
N GLU A 64 -6.76 8.93 -14.46
CA GLU A 64 -7.47 8.34 -15.60
C GLU A 64 -6.78 8.55 -16.95
N GLN A 65 -5.97 9.61 -17.08
CA GLN A 65 -5.25 9.94 -18.32
C GLN A 65 -3.87 9.29 -18.42
N ILE A 66 -3.31 8.84 -17.30
CA ILE A 66 -1.97 8.26 -17.25
C ILE A 66 -1.95 6.89 -17.93
N LYS A 67 -0.84 6.57 -18.62
CA LYS A 67 -0.59 5.30 -19.31
C LYS A 67 0.84 4.79 -19.09
N ASP A 68 1.02 3.48 -19.24
CA ASP A 68 2.32 2.79 -19.25
C ASP A 68 3.20 3.11 -18.02
N SER A 69 2.62 3.00 -16.82
CA SER A 69 3.25 3.49 -15.59
C SER A 69 2.90 2.70 -14.32
N ILE A 70 3.62 3.00 -13.25
CA ILE A 70 3.27 2.61 -11.89
C ILE A 70 2.63 3.82 -11.20
N LEU A 71 1.42 3.63 -10.68
CA LEU A 71 0.66 4.61 -9.91
C LEU A 71 0.68 4.19 -8.45
N ILE A 72 1.06 5.10 -7.55
CA ILE A 72 1.13 4.83 -6.11
C ILE A 72 0.24 5.81 -5.36
N VAL A 73 -0.62 5.27 -4.49
CA VAL A 73 -1.53 6.06 -3.63
C VAL A 73 -1.30 5.64 -2.18
N ASP A 74 -0.55 6.41 -1.39
CA ASP A 74 -0.25 6.08 0.02
C ASP A 74 -1.47 6.36 0.94
N GLU A 75 -2.20 7.43 0.64
CA GLU A 75 -3.39 7.86 1.39
C GLU A 75 -4.63 7.70 0.52
N MET A 76 -5.12 6.46 0.39
CA MET A 76 -6.25 6.17 -0.49
C MET A 76 -7.50 7.01 -0.19
N THR A 77 -7.86 7.14 1.09
CA THR A 77 -9.18 7.67 1.48
C THR A 77 -9.37 9.14 1.14
N SER A 78 -8.29 9.91 0.95
CA SER A 78 -8.40 11.31 0.52
C SER A 78 -8.62 11.45 -0.99
N LEU A 79 -8.32 10.39 -1.76
CA LEU A 79 -8.51 10.37 -3.20
C LEU A 79 -9.77 9.59 -3.62
N PHE A 80 -10.07 8.49 -2.92
CA PHE A 80 -11.22 7.64 -3.16
C PHE A 80 -12.19 7.72 -1.97
N ASP A 81 -13.21 8.57 -2.09
CA ASP A 81 -14.34 8.58 -1.15
C ASP A 81 -15.21 7.33 -1.38
N LEU A 82 -14.88 6.26 -0.66
CA LEU A 82 -15.57 4.97 -0.72
C LEU A 82 -16.89 4.96 0.05
N ASP A 83 -17.28 6.03 0.75
CA ASP A 83 -18.57 6.14 1.44
C ASP A 83 -19.62 6.80 0.54
N ASN A 84 -19.19 7.62 -0.40
CA ASN A 84 -20.06 8.19 -1.40
C ASN A 84 -20.44 7.17 -2.50
N ARG A 85 -21.67 6.65 -2.43
CA ARG A 85 -22.20 5.70 -3.42
C ARG A 85 -22.17 6.20 -4.87
N LYS A 86 -22.26 7.51 -5.10
CA LYS A 86 -22.18 8.10 -6.45
C LYS A 86 -20.77 7.99 -7.02
N VAL A 87 -19.76 8.15 -6.17
CA VAL A 87 -18.33 8.10 -6.54
C VAL A 87 -17.85 6.67 -6.76
N LYS A 88 -18.55 5.67 -6.23
CA LYS A 88 -18.22 4.25 -6.45
C LYS A 88 -18.13 3.87 -7.94
N ALA A 89 -19.02 4.40 -8.78
CA ALA A 89 -19.00 4.14 -10.21
C ALA A 89 -17.76 4.77 -10.89
N GLN A 90 -17.37 5.97 -10.45
CA GLN A 90 -16.15 6.63 -10.91
C GLN A 90 -14.92 5.80 -10.53
N ILE A 91 -14.81 5.37 -9.27
CA ILE A 91 -13.69 4.53 -8.80
C ILE A 91 -13.62 3.20 -9.58
N GLU A 92 -14.77 2.60 -9.89
CA GLU A 92 -14.80 1.39 -10.72
C GLU A 92 -14.26 1.65 -12.13
N ASN A 93 -14.65 2.76 -12.74
CA ASN A 93 -14.17 3.18 -14.05
C ASN A 93 -12.67 3.49 -14.00
N THR A 94 -12.20 4.24 -13.01
CA THR A 94 -10.77 4.53 -12.81
C THR A 94 -9.96 3.24 -12.68
N ILE A 95 -10.41 2.29 -11.84
CA ILE A 95 -9.75 0.98 -11.70
C ILE A 95 -9.76 0.20 -13.02
N ARG A 96 -10.85 0.25 -13.79
CA ARG A 96 -10.90 -0.39 -15.11
C ARG A 96 -9.89 0.25 -16.07
N LEU A 97 -9.77 1.58 -16.06
CA LEU A 97 -8.79 2.32 -16.86
C LEU A 97 -7.35 1.96 -16.51
N ILE A 98 -7.04 1.61 -15.25
CA ILE A 98 -5.71 1.09 -14.88
C ILE A 98 -5.30 -0.08 -15.77
N PHE A 99 -6.20 -1.03 -16.00
CA PHE A 99 -5.91 -2.18 -16.85
C PHE A 99 -5.80 -1.79 -18.33
N HIS A 100 -6.71 -0.96 -18.84
CA HIS A 100 -6.71 -0.54 -20.26
C HIS A 100 -5.53 0.36 -20.64
N ASN A 101 -5.07 1.18 -19.70
CA ASN A 101 -3.96 2.11 -19.91
C ASN A 101 -2.59 1.49 -19.60
N ASN A 102 -2.53 0.17 -19.42
CA ASN A 102 -1.30 -0.55 -19.11
C ASN A 102 -0.59 -0.03 -17.84
N ASN A 103 -1.36 0.25 -16.78
CA ASN A 103 -0.84 0.74 -15.52
C ASN A 103 -0.84 -0.32 -14.42
N ILE A 104 0.07 -0.17 -13.47
CA ILE A 104 0.04 -0.91 -12.19
C ILE A 104 -0.34 0.08 -11.11
N LEU A 105 -1.42 -0.22 -10.39
CA LEU A 105 -1.89 0.62 -9.29
C LEU A 105 -1.52 -0.03 -7.95
N LEU A 106 -0.67 0.63 -7.18
CA LEU A 106 -0.32 0.28 -5.81
C LEU A 106 -1.05 1.22 -4.85
N ILE A 107 -1.96 0.67 -4.07
CA ILE A 107 -2.76 1.42 -3.09
C ILE A 107 -2.40 1.00 -1.67
N CYS A 108 -2.26 1.96 -0.78
CA CYS A 108 -1.93 1.73 0.62
C CYS A 108 -3.07 2.19 1.52
N GLY A 109 -3.29 1.46 2.62
CA GLY A 109 -4.30 1.84 3.60
C GLY A 109 -4.30 1.01 4.87
N LEU A 110 -5.19 1.38 5.77
CA LEU A 110 -5.59 0.60 6.93
C LEU A 110 -6.54 -0.53 6.51
N GLY A 111 -6.70 -1.54 7.38
CA GLY A 111 -7.56 -2.70 7.12
C GLY A 111 -9.00 -2.34 6.74
N GLU A 112 -9.55 -1.33 7.42
CA GLU A 112 -10.91 -0.84 7.21
C GLU A 112 -11.13 -0.13 5.86
N ASN A 113 -10.06 0.39 5.24
CA ASN A 113 -10.15 1.08 3.95
C ASN A 113 -10.41 0.10 2.80
N PHE A 114 -10.05 -1.17 2.98
CA PHE A 114 -10.27 -2.23 2.00
C PHE A 114 -11.66 -2.83 2.10
N LYS A 115 -12.68 -2.00 1.83
CA LYS A 115 -14.09 -2.42 1.71
C LYS A 115 -14.23 -3.52 0.66
N LYS A 116 -15.29 -4.34 0.79
CA LYS A 116 -15.55 -5.50 -0.10
C LYS A 116 -15.34 -5.17 -1.58
N PHE A 117 -15.92 -4.05 -2.05
CA PHE A 117 -15.80 -3.58 -3.42
C PHE A 117 -14.35 -3.43 -3.87
N LEU A 118 -13.55 -2.65 -3.14
CA LEU A 118 -12.16 -2.41 -3.49
C LEU A 118 -11.32 -3.67 -3.32
N SER A 119 -11.52 -4.41 -2.23
CA SER A 119 -10.80 -5.65 -1.96
C SER A 119 -10.97 -6.70 -3.06
N ALA A 120 -12.14 -6.71 -3.72
CA ALA A 120 -12.43 -7.62 -4.82
C ALA A 120 -11.72 -7.25 -6.13
N LYS A 121 -11.19 -6.03 -6.25
CA LYS A 121 -10.40 -5.60 -7.42
C LYS A 121 -8.90 -5.85 -7.25
N LEU A 122 -8.44 -6.19 -6.04
CA LEU A 122 -7.04 -6.48 -5.79
C LEU A 122 -6.65 -7.81 -6.43
N THR A 123 -5.56 -7.78 -7.18
CA THR A 123 -4.93 -8.97 -7.79
C THR A 123 -3.83 -9.54 -6.91
N ALA A 124 -3.23 -8.68 -6.08
CA ALA A 124 -2.23 -9.06 -5.10
C ALA A 124 -2.35 -8.18 -3.85
N VAL A 125 -1.88 -8.71 -2.72
CA VAL A 125 -1.96 -8.03 -1.43
C VAL A 125 -0.63 -8.16 -0.69
N ILE A 126 -0.09 -7.05 -0.21
CA ILE A 126 1.09 -7.01 0.63
C ILE A 126 0.66 -6.64 2.05
N PHE A 127 0.89 -7.56 2.98
CA PHE A 127 0.57 -7.38 4.38
C PHE A 127 1.77 -6.90 5.18
N LYS A 128 1.53 -5.87 5.99
CA LYS A 128 2.31 -5.55 7.18
C LYS A 128 1.57 -6.06 8.42
N LYS A 129 1.94 -5.60 9.61
CA LYS A 129 1.21 -5.92 10.84
C LYS A 129 -0.25 -5.48 10.70
N VAL A 130 -1.19 -6.41 10.87
CA VAL A 130 -2.63 -6.16 10.71
C VAL A 130 -3.42 -6.79 11.86
N THR A 131 -4.30 -6.01 12.49
CA THR A 131 -5.33 -6.55 13.39
C THR A 131 -6.46 -7.14 12.56
N ILE A 132 -6.81 -8.41 12.77
CA ILE A 132 -7.81 -9.12 11.96
C ILE A 132 -9.23 -8.56 12.18
N ALA A 133 -9.51 -8.05 13.39
CA ALA A 133 -10.79 -7.42 13.72
C ALA A 133 -11.05 -6.15 12.88
N ASP A 134 -10.00 -5.39 12.55
CA ASP A 134 -10.08 -4.15 11.78
C ASP A 134 -10.32 -4.41 10.27
N LEU A 135 -10.19 -5.67 9.83
CA LEU A 135 -10.48 -6.05 8.45
C LEU A 135 -11.98 -6.25 8.24
N ILE A 136 -12.48 -5.75 7.11
CA ILE A 136 -13.90 -5.85 6.74
C ILE A 136 -14.31 -7.31 6.56
N ASN A 137 -15.39 -7.71 7.25
CA ASN A 137 -15.93 -9.08 7.17
C ASN A 137 -16.36 -9.44 5.74
N GLY A 138 -15.94 -10.62 5.28
CA GLY A 138 -16.20 -11.10 3.92
C GLY A 138 -15.47 -10.33 2.82
N SER A 139 -14.46 -9.51 3.15
CA SER A 139 -13.56 -8.93 2.17
C SER A 139 -12.51 -9.95 1.71
N THR A 140 -12.05 -9.81 0.47
CA THR A 140 -10.98 -10.65 -0.09
C THR A 140 -9.72 -10.55 0.76
N VAL A 141 -9.37 -9.34 1.20
CA VAL A 141 -8.20 -9.09 2.07
C VAL A 141 -8.27 -9.89 3.37
N LYS A 142 -9.41 -9.89 4.05
CA LYS A 142 -9.60 -10.68 5.28
C LYS A 142 -9.47 -12.17 5.02
N ASN A 143 -10.09 -12.66 3.96
CA ASN A 143 -10.05 -14.07 3.59
C ASN A 143 -8.62 -14.54 3.30
N ILE A 144 -7.82 -13.71 2.61
CA ILE A 144 -6.40 -13.98 2.36
C ILE A 144 -5.63 -14.09 3.68
N VAL A 145 -5.74 -13.11 4.59
CA VAL A 145 -5.05 -13.20 5.90
C VAL A 145 -5.48 -14.42 6.70
N MET A 146 -6.77 -14.76 6.68
CA MET A 146 -7.30 -15.90 7.43
C MET A 146 -6.87 -17.25 6.84
N ALA A 147 -6.65 -17.33 5.53
CA ALA A 147 -6.14 -18.51 4.86
C ALA A 147 -4.62 -18.71 5.05
N TYR A 148 -3.91 -17.67 5.49
CA TYR A 148 -2.47 -17.72 5.70
C TYR A 148 -2.09 -18.60 6.91
N LYS A 149 -1.27 -19.63 6.70
CA LYS A 149 -0.91 -20.64 7.72
C LYS A 149 0.45 -20.42 8.40
N GLY A 150 1.09 -19.27 8.23
CA GLY A 150 2.37 -18.99 8.88
C GLY A 150 2.23 -18.68 10.38
N ASN A 151 3.31 -18.94 11.13
CA ASN A 151 3.37 -18.78 12.59
C ASN A 151 3.11 -17.34 13.08
N GLU A 152 3.32 -16.34 12.22
CA GLU A 152 3.00 -14.94 12.53
C GLU A 152 1.50 -14.64 12.56
N ARG A 153 0.64 -15.54 12.05
CA ARG A 153 -0.81 -15.37 12.05
C ARG A 153 -1.38 -15.94 13.35
N GLY A 154 -1.49 -15.08 14.35
CA GLY A 154 -2.26 -15.35 15.57
C GLY A 154 -3.76 -15.34 15.32
N GLN A 155 -4.54 -15.58 16.38
CA GLN A 155 -6.01 -15.57 16.28
C GLN A 155 -6.57 -14.17 15.96
N SER A 156 -5.99 -13.12 16.54
CA SER A 156 -6.46 -11.74 16.45
C SER A 156 -5.60 -10.83 15.57
N ILE A 157 -4.36 -11.23 15.28
CA ILE A 157 -3.38 -10.37 14.65
C ILE A 157 -2.47 -11.16 13.71
N LEU A 158 -2.16 -10.57 12.55
CA LEU A 158 -0.99 -10.93 11.76
C LEU A 158 0.20 -10.12 12.28
N ASN A 159 1.04 -10.74 13.11
CA ASN A 159 2.10 -10.04 13.83
C ASN A 159 3.41 -10.07 13.05
N LEU A 160 3.62 -9.05 12.22
CA LEU A 160 4.85 -8.84 11.47
C LEU A 160 5.69 -7.72 12.10
N GLY A 161 7.00 -7.94 12.21
CA GLY A 161 7.95 -6.89 12.57
C GLY A 161 8.02 -5.79 11.50
N LEU A 162 8.52 -4.60 11.87
CA LEU A 162 8.60 -3.46 10.95
C LEU A 162 9.40 -3.76 9.68
N GLY A 163 10.43 -4.60 9.78
CA GLY A 163 11.24 -5.03 8.64
C GLY A 163 10.73 -6.26 7.89
N LYS A 164 9.47 -6.69 8.09
CA LYS A 164 8.90 -7.88 7.44
C LYS A 164 7.59 -7.57 6.73
N ALA A 165 7.34 -8.21 5.59
CA ALA A 165 6.05 -8.19 4.92
C ALA A 165 5.72 -9.58 4.34
N ILE A 166 4.43 -9.83 4.11
CA ILE A 166 3.95 -11.01 3.39
C ILE A 166 3.28 -10.54 2.11
N ILE A 167 3.68 -11.09 0.98
CA ILE A 167 3.07 -10.84 -0.33
C ILE A 167 2.21 -12.05 -0.68
N PHE A 168 0.92 -11.82 -0.93
CA PHE A 168 0.05 -12.75 -1.60
C PHE A 168 -0.08 -12.32 -3.08
N ASP A 169 0.44 -13.14 -4.00
CA ASP A 169 0.51 -12.82 -5.43
C ASP A 169 -0.73 -13.26 -6.23
N GLY A 170 -1.79 -13.70 -5.52
CA GLY A 170 -2.99 -14.30 -6.09
C GLY A 170 -3.03 -15.82 -5.91
N LEU A 171 -1.86 -16.47 -5.72
CA LEU A 171 -1.75 -17.92 -5.59
C LEU A 171 -0.89 -18.33 -4.38
N HIS A 172 0.22 -17.65 -4.16
CA HIS A 172 1.25 -18.02 -3.19
C HIS A 172 1.52 -16.91 -2.19
N TYR A 173 1.96 -17.32 -0.99
CA TYR A 173 2.45 -16.41 0.03
C TYR A 173 3.98 -16.37 0.02
N ASN A 174 4.52 -15.16 -0.05
CA ASN A 174 5.96 -14.92 -0.08
C ASN A 174 6.33 -13.98 1.07
N LYS A 175 7.24 -14.42 1.95
CA LYS A 175 7.82 -13.56 2.98
C LYS A 175 8.92 -12.72 2.37
N VAL A 176 8.96 -11.43 2.71
CA VAL A 176 10.04 -10.52 2.30
C VAL A 176 10.54 -9.72 3.49
N ASN A 177 11.86 -9.47 3.48
CA ASN A 177 12.50 -8.56 4.41
C ASN A 177 12.56 -7.18 3.78
N VAL A 178 12.15 -6.17 4.54
CA VAL A 178 12.06 -4.78 4.11
C VAL A 178 13.04 -3.99 4.98
N PRO A 179 14.22 -3.61 4.47
CA PRO A 179 15.16 -2.80 5.23
C PRO A 179 14.53 -1.44 5.58
N TYR A 180 14.97 -0.87 6.71
CA TYR A 180 14.59 0.48 7.08
C TYR A 180 15.41 1.49 6.26
N LEU A 181 14.72 2.39 5.58
CA LEU A 181 15.32 3.40 4.70
C LEU A 181 15.29 4.75 5.41
N SER A 182 16.34 5.02 6.19
CA SER A 182 16.41 6.20 7.05
C SER A 182 16.33 7.54 6.29
N GLN A 183 16.74 7.57 5.02
CA GLN A 183 16.66 8.75 4.15
C GLN A 183 15.21 9.16 3.83
N TYR A 184 14.25 8.24 3.94
CA TYR A 184 12.83 8.51 3.68
C TYR A 184 12.00 8.62 4.97
N ASP A 185 12.63 8.65 6.15
CA ASP A 185 11.92 8.80 7.41
C ASP A 185 11.58 10.27 7.69
N SER A 186 10.42 10.70 7.20
CA SER A 186 9.90 12.04 7.42
C SER A 186 9.53 12.33 8.89
N LYS A 187 9.54 11.33 9.78
CA LYS A 187 9.12 11.46 11.19
C LYS A 187 10.30 11.45 12.15
N LYS A 188 11.53 11.25 11.67
CA LYS A 188 12.76 11.20 12.49
C LYS A 188 12.97 12.45 13.36
N GLY A 189 12.51 13.62 12.89
CA GLY A 189 12.60 14.89 13.61
C GLY A 189 11.41 15.25 14.49
N ASN A 190 10.39 14.37 14.59
CA ASN A 190 9.20 14.69 15.38
C ASN A 190 9.55 14.79 16.87
N CYS A 191 9.18 15.91 17.48
CA CYS A 191 9.32 16.10 18.92
C CYS A 191 8.25 15.29 19.68
N ALA A 192 8.56 14.91 20.92
CA ALA A 192 7.58 14.29 21.81
C ALA A 192 6.41 15.27 22.04
N ILE A 193 5.17 14.77 21.89
CA ILE A 193 3.96 15.58 22.12
C ILE A 193 3.84 15.97 23.60
N LEU A 194 4.23 15.06 24.50
CA LEU A 194 4.23 15.28 25.94
C LEU A 194 5.68 15.42 26.41
N VAL A 195 6.01 16.58 26.96
CA VAL A 195 7.30 16.84 27.62
C VAL A 195 7.01 16.99 29.13
N PRO A 196 7.71 16.27 30.02
CA PRO A 196 7.51 16.38 31.47
C PRO A 196 7.71 17.82 31.94
N LYS A 197 6.82 18.33 32.82
CA LYS A 197 6.88 19.69 33.37
C LYS A 197 8.18 20.03 34.11
N ASN A 198 8.90 19.01 34.60
CA ASN A 198 10.04 19.19 35.51
C ASN A 198 11.41 19.16 34.83
N VAL A 199 11.49 19.28 33.51
CA VAL A 199 12.77 19.53 32.82
C VAL A 199 12.96 21.05 32.71
N GLN A 200 13.17 21.72 33.85
CA GLN A 200 13.84 23.02 33.86
C GLN A 200 15.35 22.76 33.70
N LYS A 201 15.97 23.49 32.78
CA LYS A 201 17.40 23.46 32.48
C LYS A 201 18.26 23.66 33.72
#